data_AF-A0A9D2FCU8-F1
#
_entry.id   AF-A0A9D2FCU8-F1
#
_cell.length_a   1.000
_cell.length_b   1.000
_cell.length_c   1.000
_cell.angle_alpha   90.00
_cell.angle_beta   90.00
_cell.angle_gamma   90.00
#
_symmetry.space_group_name_H-M   'P 1'
#
loop_
_entity.id
_entity.type
_entity.pdbx_description
1 polymer ?
#
loop_
_entity_poly.entity_id
_entity_poly.type
_entity_poly.pdbx_seq_one_letter_code
_entity_poly.pdbx_strand_id
1 'polypeptide(L)'
;RDPKGEIQFQGVTRCPLDGIFARENWQQCCTEPILKPELSWEQQCIEAAATIVQDGKVYMFYAGAYNNCPQQIGVAVSEDGIHFSRLMDHPFLPCGKPGEWNASESGHPYVFRDLDNRIYLFFQGNNDNGQSWYLSKTEIGFCHGMPYIIG
;
A
#
# COMPACT_ATOMS: atom_id res chain seq x y z
N ARG A 1 0.67 14.56 -6.37
CA ARG A 1 -0.15 15.46 -5.54
C ARG A 1 -0.98 16.34 -6.46
N ASP A 2 -2.12 16.82 -6.00
CA ASP A 2 -2.92 17.79 -6.73
C ASP A 2 -2.14 19.11 -6.90
N PRO A 3 -2.56 20.04 -7.79
CA PRO A 3 -1.82 21.26 -8.05
C PRO A 3 -1.59 22.15 -6.83
N LYS A 4 -2.42 22.02 -5.78
CA LYS A 4 -2.26 22.74 -4.51
C LYS A 4 -1.32 22.05 -3.52
N GLY A 5 -0.97 20.78 -3.77
CA GLY A 5 -0.13 19.99 -2.88
C GLY A 5 -0.86 19.44 -1.64
N GLU A 6 -2.19 19.54 -1.61
CA GLU A 6 -3.07 19.17 -0.49
C GLU A 6 -3.41 17.68 -0.52
N ILE A 7 -3.64 17.11 -1.71
CA ILE A 7 -4.04 15.72 -1.88
C ILE A 7 -2.90 14.93 -2.51
N GLN A 8 -2.44 13.89 -1.83
CA GLN A 8 -1.43 12.96 -2.32
C GLN A 8 -2.07 11.68 -2.88
N PHE A 9 -1.57 11.27 -4.05
CA PHE A 9 -2.06 10.16 -4.84
C PHE A 9 -0.91 9.46 -5.54
N GLN A 10 -1.16 8.23 -5.98
CA GLN A 10 -0.17 7.38 -6.65
C GLN A 10 -0.20 7.60 -8.16
N GLY A 11 0.99 7.64 -8.75
CA GLY A 11 1.22 7.52 -10.20
C GLY A 11 1.99 6.25 -10.50
N VAL A 12 2.16 5.93 -11.79
CA VAL A 12 2.94 4.77 -12.21
C VAL A 12 3.85 5.10 -13.40
N THR A 13 5.04 4.52 -13.36
CA THR A 13 6.01 4.53 -14.46
C THR A 13 6.42 3.10 -14.75
N ARG A 14 6.85 2.83 -15.99
CA ARG A 14 7.37 1.54 -16.42
C ARG A 14 8.78 1.69 -16.96
N CYS A 15 9.57 0.62 -16.83
CA CYS A 15 10.91 0.49 -17.36
C CYS A 15 11.10 -0.96 -17.86
N PRO A 16 11.84 -1.20 -18.97
CA PRO A 16 12.25 -2.54 -19.37
C PRO A 16 13.06 -3.24 -18.26
N LEU A 17 12.88 -4.56 -18.11
CA LEU A 17 13.58 -5.36 -17.10
C LEU A 17 15.08 -5.54 -17.40
N ASP A 18 15.45 -5.49 -18.66
CA ASP A 18 16.81 -5.61 -19.19
C ASP A 18 17.50 -4.25 -19.41
N GLY A 19 16.87 -3.16 -18.94
CA GLY A 19 17.43 -1.82 -19.01
C GLY A 19 18.54 -1.56 -17.97
N ILE A 20 19.29 -0.48 -18.20
CA ILE A 20 20.17 0.11 -17.17
C ILE A 20 19.37 1.03 -16.24
N PHE A 21 19.87 1.27 -15.01
CA PHE A 21 19.29 2.25 -14.10
C PHE A 21 19.58 3.68 -14.58
N ALA A 22 18.79 4.14 -15.55
CA ALA A 22 18.91 5.46 -16.18
C ALA A 22 17.53 6.11 -16.33
N ARG A 23 17.49 7.44 -16.26
CA ARG A 23 16.25 8.22 -16.29
C ARG A 23 15.44 7.97 -17.57
N GLU A 24 16.13 7.82 -18.68
CA GLU A 24 15.55 7.74 -20.03
C GLU A 24 14.75 6.45 -20.26
N ASN A 25 14.98 5.43 -19.43
CA ASN A 25 14.27 4.15 -19.51
C ASN A 25 12.91 4.17 -18.81
N TRP A 26 12.63 5.20 -18.01
CA TRP A 26 11.37 5.33 -17.28
C TRP A 26 10.34 6.13 -18.08
N GLN A 27 9.21 5.50 -18.36
CA GLN A 27 8.08 6.12 -19.04
C GLN A 27 6.87 6.19 -18.11
N GLN A 28 6.27 7.37 -17.98
CA GLN A 28 4.98 7.54 -17.30
C GLN A 28 3.88 6.80 -18.08
N CYS A 29 3.10 5.95 -17.42
CA CYS A 29 2.11 5.12 -18.11
C CYS A 29 0.78 5.84 -18.36
N CYS A 30 0.43 6.82 -17.53
CA CYS A 30 -0.84 7.55 -17.60
C CYS A 30 -0.70 8.97 -17.02
N THR A 31 -1.58 9.88 -17.43
CA THR A 31 -1.64 11.26 -16.89
C THR A 31 -2.47 11.36 -15.63
N GLU A 32 -3.51 10.54 -15.50
CA GLU A 32 -4.35 10.46 -14.31
C GLU A 32 -3.67 9.69 -13.19
N PRO A 33 -4.00 9.98 -11.91
CA PRO A 33 -3.59 9.13 -10.79
C PRO A 33 -4.10 7.70 -10.96
N ILE A 34 -3.25 6.71 -10.67
CA ILE A 34 -3.67 5.31 -10.64
C ILE A 34 -4.49 4.96 -9.40
N LEU A 35 -4.32 5.75 -8.33
CA LEU A 35 -5.07 5.64 -7.10
C LEU A 35 -5.01 6.99 -6.34
N LYS A 36 -6.17 7.52 -5.95
CA LYS A 36 -6.32 8.77 -5.18
C LYS A 36 -7.29 8.54 -4.02
N PRO A 37 -7.23 9.30 -2.91
CA PRO A 37 -8.15 9.13 -1.79
C PRO A 37 -9.62 9.26 -2.21
N GLU A 38 -10.44 8.29 -1.82
CA GLU A 38 -11.89 8.21 -2.07
C GLU A 38 -12.66 7.67 -0.86
N LEU A 39 -12.03 6.85 -0.02
CA LEU A 39 -12.62 6.34 1.21
C LEU A 39 -12.35 7.28 2.39
N SER A 40 -13.27 7.34 3.34
CA SER A 40 -13.17 8.25 4.50
C SER A 40 -11.89 8.06 5.32
N TRP A 41 -11.41 6.82 5.44
CA TRP A 41 -10.19 6.50 6.19
C TRP A 41 -8.89 6.85 5.43
N GLU A 42 -8.94 7.06 4.11
CA GLU A 42 -7.77 7.44 3.29
C GLU A 42 -7.44 8.94 3.40
N GLN A 43 -8.41 9.75 3.84
CA GLN A 43 -8.28 11.20 4.03
C GLN A 43 -7.71 11.91 2.79
N GLN A 44 -6.56 12.59 2.93
CA GLN A 44 -5.95 13.37 1.86
C GLN A 44 -4.66 12.73 1.32
N CYS A 45 -4.32 11.52 1.74
CA CYS A 45 -3.06 10.88 1.33
C CYS A 45 -3.23 9.39 1.04
N ILE A 46 -2.78 8.98 -0.15
CA ILE A 46 -2.43 7.59 -0.46
C ILE A 46 -0.96 7.54 -0.82
N GLU A 47 -0.19 6.65 -0.19
CA GLU A 47 1.24 6.52 -0.39
C GLU A 47 1.78 5.09 -0.16
N ALA A 48 3.11 4.94 -0.25
CA ALA A 48 3.84 3.70 0.03
C ALA A 48 3.23 2.46 -0.65
N ALA A 49 3.24 2.44 -1.99
CA ALA A 49 2.73 1.31 -2.75
C ALA A 49 3.65 0.09 -2.62
N ALA A 50 3.09 -1.03 -2.18
CA ALA A 50 3.74 -2.33 -2.13
C ALA A 50 2.97 -3.31 -3.00
N THR A 51 3.61 -3.86 -4.03
CA THR A 51 2.92 -4.67 -5.04
C THR A 51 3.41 -6.11 -5.07
N ILE A 52 2.48 -7.03 -5.30
CA ILE A 52 2.75 -8.44 -5.57
C ILE A 52 1.86 -8.92 -6.72
N VAL A 53 2.40 -9.78 -7.58
CA VAL A 53 1.60 -10.47 -8.60
C VAL A 53 1.08 -11.79 -8.02
N GLN A 54 -0.23 -12.00 -8.09
CA GLN A 54 -0.89 -13.25 -7.71
C GLN A 54 -1.96 -13.57 -8.75
N ASP A 55 -1.94 -14.81 -9.26
CA ASP A 55 -2.89 -15.30 -10.29
C ASP A 55 -3.04 -14.34 -11.49
N GLY A 56 -1.92 -13.77 -11.94
CA GLY A 56 -1.88 -12.85 -13.09
C GLY A 56 -2.37 -11.42 -12.81
N LYS A 57 -2.74 -11.10 -11.56
CA LYS A 57 -3.19 -9.76 -11.14
C LYS A 57 -2.17 -9.09 -10.24
N VAL A 58 -2.06 -7.77 -10.35
CA VAL A 58 -1.25 -6.93 -9.47
C VAL A 58 -2.08 -6.51 -8.27
N TYR A 59 -1.66 -6.94 -7.09
CA TYR A 59 -2.22 -6.47 -5.82
C TYR A 59 -1.31 -5.38 -5.26
N MET A 60 -1.88 -4.22 -4.97
CA MET A 60 -1.20 -3.09 -4.34
C MET A 60 -1.73 -2.90 -2.93
N PHE A 61 -0.88 -3.14 -1.94
CA PHE A 61 -1.08 -2.66 -0.57
C PHE A 61 -0.57 -1.22 -0.50
N TYR A 62 -1.37 -0.33 0.08
CA TYR A 62 -1.07 1.10 0.12
C TYR A 62 -1.41 1.68 1.49
N ALA A 63 -0.66 2.68 1.91
CA ALA A 63 -0.98 3.46 3.09
C ALA A 63 -2.03 4.54 2.74
N GLY A 64 -3.07 4.67 3.57
CA GLY A 64 -4.06 5.74 3.51
C GLY A 64 -4.02 6.60 4.77
N ALA A 65 -4.32 7.89 4.63
CA ALA A 65 -4.02 8.96 5.59
C ALA A 65 -2.50 9.21 5.77
N TYR A 66 -2.13 10.17 6.62
CA TYR A 66 -0.75 10.65 6.75
C TYR A 66 -0.38 10.86 8.22
N ASN A 67 0.90 10.69 8.55
CA ASN A 67 1.52 11.06 9.84
C ASN A 67 0.66 10.77 11.08
N ASN A 68 0.36 9.49 11.34
CA ASN A 68 -0.31 9.05 12.56
C ASN A 68 -1.77 9.52 12.75
N CYS A 69 -2.45 9.96 11.68
CA CYS A 69 -3.83 10.44 11.75
C CYS A 69 -4.87 9.42 11.27
N PRO A 70 -5.13 8.33 12.00
CA PRO A 70 -4.27 7.16 11.95
C PRO A 70 -4.01 6.69 10.51
N GLN A 71 -2.74 6.49 10.16
CA GLN A 71 -2.38 5.92 8.86
C GLN A 71 -2.58 4.41 8.87
N GLN A 72 -3.27 3.87 7.88
CA GLN A 72 -3.70 2.46 7.81
C GLN A 72 -3.42 1.87 6.43
N ILE A 73 -3.44 0.54 6.28
CA ILE A 73 -3.15 -0.12 5.00
C ILE A 73 -4.45 -0.59 4.33
N GLY A 74 -4.66 -0.18 3.08
CA GLY A 74 -5.69 -0.72 2.19
C GLY A 74 -5.09 -1.63 1.12
N VAL A 75 -5.97 -2.21 0.30
CA VAL A 75 -5.55 -3.04 -0.84
C VAL A 75 -6.42 -2.79 -2.07
N ALA A 76 -5.75 -2.65 -3.22
CA ALA A 76 -6.35 -2.54 -4.53
C ALA A 76 -5.77 -3.59 -5.49
N VAL A 77 -6.53 -3.96 -6.51
CA VAL A 77 -6.15 -4.95 -7.52
C VAL A 77 -6.21 -4.32 -8.92
N SER A 78 -5.30 -4.76 -9.80
CA SER A 78 -5.26 -4.38 -11.21
C SER A 78 -4.91 -5.58 -12.07
N GLU A 79 -5.44 -5.63 -13.29
CA GLU A 79 -5.09 -6.63 -14.30
C GLU A 79 -3.98 -6.15 -15.25
N ASP A 80 -3.71 -4.84 -15.31
CA ASP A 80 -2.75 -4.22 -16.23
C ASP A 80 -1.67 -3.37 -15.53
N GLY A 81 -1.74 -3.23 -14.21
CA GLY A 81 -0.82 -2.43 -13.41
C GLY A 81 -1.00 -0.92 -13.54
N ILE A 82 -2.09 -0.46 -14.19
CA ILE A 82 -2.39 0.95 -14.41
C ILE A 82 -3.77 1.30 -13.82
N HIS A 83 -4.79 0.48 -14.08
CA HIS A 83 -6.15 0.69 -13.59
C HIS A 83 -6.39 -0.16 -12.35
N PHE A 84 -6.45 0.47 -11.18
CA PHE A 84 -6.65 -0.20 -9.89
C PHE A 84 -8.08 -0.05 -9.38
N SER A 85 -8.60 -1.13 -8.80
CA SER A 85 -9.88 -1.17 -8.08
C SER A 85 -9.66 -1.61 -6.63
N ARG A 86 -10.22 -0.88 -5.67
CA ARG A 86 -10.16 -1.27 -4.25
C ARG A 86 -10.92 -2.58 -4.02
N LEU A 87 -10.38 -3.45 -3.18
CA LEU A 87 -11.06 -4.71 -2.83
C LEU A 87 -12.04 -4.56 -1.66
N MET A 88 -11.92 -3.49 -0.88
CA MET A 88 -12.68 -3.25 0.34
C MET A 88 -12.79 -1.75 0.63
N ASP A 89 -13.82 -1.37 1.37
CA ASP A 89 -14.12 0.00 1.79
C ASP A 89 -13.56 0.38 3.17
N HIS A 90 -12.92 -0.58 3.84
CA HIS A 90 -12.25 -0.45 5.13
C HIS A 90 -10.77 -0.84 5.00
N PRO A 91 -9.90 -0.49 5.96
CA PRO A 91 -8.50 -0.90 5.94
C PRO A 91 -8.36 -2.43 5.93
N PHE A 92 -7.46 -2.93 5.09
CA PHE A 92 -7.00 -4.33 5.11
C PHE A 92 -6.24 -4.63 6.41
N LEU A 93 -5.37 -3.72 6.82
CA LEU A 93 -4.67 -3.76 8.10
C LEU A 93 -4.93 -2.42 8.83
N PRO A 94 -5.84 -2.40 9.80
CA PRO A 94 -6.16 -1.19 10.57
C PRO A 94 -5.10 -0.92 11.63
N CYS A 95 -5.13 0.28 12.20
CA CYS A 95 -4.39 0.56 13.43
C CYS A 95 -4.88 -0.29 14.60
N GLY A 96 -4.01 -0.44 15.59
CA GLY A 96 -4.38 -1.03 16.87
C GLY A 96 -5.41 -0.22 17.62
N LYS A 97 -6.07 -0.86 18.60
CA LYS A 97 -6.96 -0.19 19.54
C LYS A 97 -6.19 0.79 20.44
N PRO A 98 -6.87 1.75 21.09
CA PRO A 98 -6.21 2.63 22.06
C PRO A 98 -5.37 1.84 23.09
N GLY A 99 -4.08 2.19 23.19
CA GLY A 99 -3.12 1.54 24.08
C GLY A 99 -2.32 0.39 23.44
N GLU A 100 -2.71 -0.12 22.28
CA GLU A 100 -1.90 -1.09 21.53
C GLU A 100 -0.67 -0.41 20.91
N TRP A 101 0.36 -1.19 20.57
CA TRP A 101 1.67 -0.67 20.14
C TRP A 101 1.63 0.09 18.81
N ASN A 102 0.60 -0.14 17.99
CA ASN A 102 0.37 0.44 16.67
C ASN A 102 -0.92 1.28 16.62
N ALA A 103 -1.36 1.85 17.75
CA ALA A 103 -2.60 2.62 17.84
C ALA A 103 -2.58 3.92 17.01
N SER A 104 -1.40 4.48 16.72
CA SER A 104 -1.23 5.71 15.93
C SER A 104 -1.06 5.41 14.44
N GLU A 105 -0.43 4.29 14.08
CA GLU A 105 -0.12 3.95 12.69
C GLU A 105 -0.02 2.45 12.48
N SER A 106 -0.51 2.00 11.33
CA SER A 106 -0.08 0.78 10.65
C SER A 106 0.09 1.09 9.18
N GLY A 107 1.30 1.52 8.81
CA GLY A 107 1.58 2.21 7.56
C GLY A 107 2.82 1.67 6.85
N HIS A 108 3.18 2.34 5.75
CA HIS A 108 4.38 2.07 4.96
C HIS A 108 4.56 0.58 4.61
N PRO A 109 3.59 -0.04 3.91
CA PRO A 109 3.62 -1.45 3.65
C PRO A 109 4.80 -1.85 2.75
N TYR A 110 5.26 -3.08 2.92
CA TYR A 110 6.07 -3.80 1.94
C TYR A 110 5.59 -5.24 1.87
N VAL A 111 5.36 -5.78 0.68
CA VAL A 111 4.87 -7.14 0.48
C VAL A 111 5.95 -7.99 -0.17
N PHE A 112 6.16 -9.19 0.36
CA PHE A 112 7.24 -10.07 -0.06
C PHE A 112 6.77 -11.53 -0.04
N ARG A 113 7.12 -12.30 -1.08
CA ARG A 113 6.96 -13.75 -1.12
C ARG A 113 8.30 -14.40 -0.83
N ASP A 114 8.35 -15.21 0.22
CA ASP A 114 9.55 -15.95 0.63
C ASP A 114 9.73 -17.24 -0.20
N LEU A 115 10.88 -17.89 -0.04
CA LEU A 115 11.28 -19.10 -0.78
C LEU A 115 10.35 -20.30 -0.51
N ASP A 116 9.67 -20.32 0.63
CA ASP A 116 8.67 -21.32 0.99
C ASP A 116 7.26 -21.00 0.45
N ASN A 117 7.14 -19.98 -0.40
CA ASN A 117 5.90 -19.44 -0.97
C ASN A 117 4.97 -18.72 0.01
N ARG A 118 5.36 -18.54 1.27
CA ARG A 118 4.59 -17.71 2.20
C ARG A 118 4.72 -16.24 1.81
N ILE A 119 3.63 -15.49 1.99
CA ILE A 119 3.59 -14.08 1.63
C ILE A 119 3.49 -13.28 2.92
N TYR A 120 4.40 -12.33 3.11
CA TYR A 120 4.45 -11.47 4.26
C TYR A 120 4.14 -10.03 3.87
N LEU A 121 3.26 -9.40 4.64
CA LEU A 121 3.05 -7.96 4.63
C LEU A 121 3.82 -7.37 5.81
N PHE A 122 4.91 -6.69 5.52
CA PHE A 122 5.64 -5.85 6.45
C PHE A 122 4.97 -4.48 6.54
N PHE A 123 5.02 -3.88 7.72
CA PHE A 123 4.46 -2.56 7.99
C PHE A 123 5.14 -1.96 9.21
N GLN A 124 5.10 -0.64 9.31
CA GLN A 124 5.53 0.06 10.52
C GLN A 124 4.33 0.44 11.38
N GLY A 125 4.57 0.59 12.68
CA GLY A 125 3.57 1.12 13.60
C GLY A 125 4.18 1.74 14.85
N ASN A 126 3.38 2.55 15.52
CA ASN A 126 3.69 3.16 16.80
C ASN A 126 2.39 3.58 17.51
N ASN A 127 2.51 4.02 18.76
CA ASN A 127 1.41 4.49 19.59
C ASN A 127 1.73 5.81 20.30
N ASP A 128 2.75 6.51 19.82
CA ASP A 128 3.30 7.72 20.43
C ASP A 128 3.31 8.91 19.47
N ASN A 129 2.51 8.82 18.40
CA ASN A 129 2.36 9.82 17.35
C ASN A 129 3.67 10.13 16.62
N GLY A 130 4.43 9.08 16.30
CA GLY A 130 5.67 9.19 15.53
C GLY A 130 6.88 9.64 16.36
N GLN A 131 6.92 9.31 17.65
CA GLN A 131 8.17 9.38 18.43
C GLN A 131 9.00 8.09 18.25
N SER A 132 8.36 6.98 17.88
CA SER A 132 8.99 5.72 17.50
C SER A 132 8.41 5.15 16.21
N TRP A 133 9.13 4.19 15.60
CA TRP A 133 8.69 3.40 14.45
C TRP A 133 9.15 1.97 14.62
N TYR A 134 8.23 1.07 14.98
CA TYR A 134 8.51 -0.35 15.10
C TYR A 134 8.17 -1.05 13.79
N LEU A 135 9.10 -1.87 13.30
CA LEU A 135 8.85 -2.74 12.16
C LEU A 135 8.13 -4.02 12.64
N SER A 136 7.05 -4.36 11.96
CA SER A 136 6.32 -5.60 12.17
C SER A 136 6.02 -6.28 10.84
N LYS A 137 5.52 -7.51 10.91
CA LYS A 137 4.99 -8.23 9.74
C LYS A 137 3.83 -9.11 10.14
N THR A 138 2.96 -9.37 9.18
CA THR A 138 1.98 -10.44 9.26
C THR A 138 2.06 -11.31 8.01
N GLU A 139 1.67 -12.58 8.13
CA GLU A 139 1.53 -13.45 6.97
C GLU A 139 0.16 -13.20 6.33
N ILE A 140 0.10 -13.24 5.01
CA ILE A 140 -1.13 -13.09 4.24
C ILE A 140 -1.34 -14.28 3.32
N GLY A 141 -2.59 -14.70 3.17
CA GLY A 141 -3.03 -15.68 2.19
C GLY A 141 -3.94 -15.04 1.13
N PHE A 142 -4.30 -15.82 0.12
CA PHE A 142 -5.26 -15.41 -0.92
C PHE A 142 -6.34 -16.48 -1.06
N CYS A 143 -7.61 -16.07 -1.03
CA CYS A 143 -8.76 -16.94 -1.24
C CYS A 143 -9.70 -16.29 -2.26
N HIS A 144 -9.96 -16.95 -3.38
CA HIS A 144 -10.82 -16.43 -4.45
C HIS A 144 -10.50 -14.99 -4.89
N GLY A 145 -9.20 -14.67 -5.00
CA GLY A 145 -8.72 -13.35 -5.39
C GLY A 145 -8.78 -12.29 -4.28
N MET A 146 -9.17 -12.65 -3.05
CA MET A 146 -9.17 -11.77 -1.89
C MET A 146 -7.98 -12.10 -0.97
N PRO A 147 -7.11 -11.13 -0.64
CA PRO A 147 -6.10 -11.33 0.38
C PRO A 147 -6.75 -11.40 1.77
N TYR A 148 -6.14 -12.13 2.69
CA TYR A 148 -6.53 -12.19 4.10
C TYR A 148 -5.31 -12.32 5.00
N ILE A 149 -5.41 -11.82 6.23
CA ILE A 149 -4.35 -11.96 7.24
C ILE A 149 -4.44 -13.37 7.85
N ILE A 150 -3.31 -14.09 7.89
CA ILE A 150 -3.20 -15.38 8.56
C ILE A 150 -2.92 -15.14 10.05
N GLY A 151 -3.82 -15.64 10.90
CA GLY A 151 -3.73 -15.56 12.37
C GLY A 151 -3.09 -16.78 13.00
#